data_AF-A0A356WX13-F1
#
_entry.id   AF-A0A356WX13-F1
#
_cell.length_a   1.000
_cell.length_b   1.000
_cell.length_c   1.000
_cell.angle_alpha   90.00
_cell.angle_beta   90.00
_cell.angle_gamma   90.00
#
_symmetry.space_group_name_H-M   'P 1'
#
loop_
_entity.id
_entity.type
_entity.pdbx_description
1 polymer ?
#
loop_
_entity_poly.entity_id
_entity_poly.type
_entity_poly.pdbx_seq_one_letter_code
_entity_poly.pdbx_strand_id
1 'polypeptide(L)'
;MVAVAPTPLVDDFYMSQKVVIVDHKSREILAEVDHEGKLGQVTWSPDGEKLAMIAAATINDPIAGRVKIADTETGNTSLLNEDFEGSFDQIEWADANTLHYLTSKGSWSEFGSLNVSSGEMEAFIPTGGPIISGFAHAVNGVHVFEAHSPTHPSEVFITKDDFALERVTNSNPWLDDVELAPQEVLTYEARDGLEVEGVLIYPLDYQ
;
A
#
# COMPACT_ATOMS: atom_id res chain seq x y z
N MET A 1 -18.43 -9.55 -2.89
CA MET A 1 -17.74 -9.57 -1.58
C MET A 1 -18.15 -8.33 -0.81
N VAL A 2 -18.30 -8.46 0.50
CA VAL A 2 -18.67 -7.38 1.42
C VAL A 2 -17.81 -7.50 2.67
N ALA A 3 -17.29 -6.39 3.19
CA ALA A 3 -16.73 -6.32 4.53
C ALA A 3 -17.81 -5.86 5.51
N VAL A 4 -18.07 -6.64 6.55
CA VAL A 4 -19.11 -6.38 7.55
C VAL A 4 -18.52 -6.33 8.96
N ALA A 5 -19.01 -5.41 9.79
CA ALA A 5 -18.67 -5.36 11.21
C ALA A 5 -19.88 -5.83 12.05
N PRO A 6 -19.66 -6.43 13.24
CA PRO A 6 -20.75 -6.88 14.12
C PRO A 6 -21.70 -5.74 14.53
N THR A 7 -21.16 -4.53 14.73
CA THR A 7 -21.89 -3.32 15.09
C THR A 7 -21.29 -2.09 14.39
N PRO A 8 -21.95 -0.92 14.41
CA PRO A 8 -21.36 0.32 13.87
C PRO A 8 -20.35 0.99 14.81
N LEU A 9 -19.96 0.34 15.92
CA LEU A 9 -18.96 0.88 16.84
C LEU A 9 -17.59 0.94 16.16
N VAL A 10 -16.81 1.97 16.51
CA VAL A 10 -15.49 2.22 15.90
C VAL A 10 -14.51 1.07 16.14
N ASP A 11 -14.54 0.45 17.32
CA ASP A 11 -13.67 -0.68 17.64
C ASP A 11 -14.01 -1.90 16.79
N ASP A 12 -15.30 -2.17 16.56
CA ASP A 12 -15.73 -3.28 15.70
C ASP A 12 -15.39 -3.01 14.23
N PHE A 13 -15.52 -1.77 13.78
CA PHE A 13 -15.08 -1.34 12.45
C PHE A 13 -13.58 -1.53 12.26
N TYR A 14 -12.75 -1.21 13.26
CA TYR A 14 -11.31 -1.38 13.13
C TYR A 14 -10.83 -2.81 13.34
N MET A 15 -11.42 -3.56 14.28
CA MET A 15 -10.79 -4.78 14.81
C MET A 15 -11.58 -6.06 14.54
N SER A 16 -12.84 -5.96 14.11
CA SER A 16 -13.76 -7.11 14.02
C SER A 16 -14.49 -7.22 12.69
N GLN A 17 -13.99 -6.53 11.65
CA GLN A 17 -14.53 -6.72 10.31
C GLN A 17 -14.33 -8.17 9.84
N LYS A 18 -15.33 -8.69 9.14
CA LYS A 18 -15.28 -9.97 8.44
C LYS A 18 -15.53 -9.75 6.97
N VAL A 19 -14.71 -10.39 6.14
CA VAL A 19 -14.87 -10.36 4.69
C VAL A 19 -15.71 -11.58 4.31
N VAL A 20 -16.85 -11.34 3.66
CA VAL A 20 -17.75 -12.40 3.21
C VAL A 20 -17.89 -12.36 1.69
N ILE A 21 -17.86 -13.54 1.08
CA ILE A 21 -18.14 -13.73 -0.34
C ILE A 21 -19.61 -14.12 -0.45
N VAL A 22 -20.35 -13.36 -1.25
CA VAL A 22 -21.81 -13.48 -1.35
C VAL A 22 -22.17 -13.68 -2.82
N ASP A 23 -23.03 -14.66 -3.09
CA ASP A 23 -23.59 -14.82 -4.43
C ASP A 23 -24.50 -13.63 -4.77
N HIS A 24 -24.25 -13.01 -5.92
CA HIS A 24 -24.96 -11.80 -6.32
C HIS A 24 -26.46 -12.02 -6.64
N LYS A 25 -26.89 -13.26 -6.89
CA LYS A 25 -28.30 -13.60 -7.21
C LYS A 25 -29.05 -14.13 -5.99
N SER A 26 -28.56 -15.20 -5.38
CA SER A 26 -29.19 -15.86 -4.23
C SER A 26 -28.99 -15.09 -2.93
N ARG A 27 -27.92 -14.28 -2.83
CA ARG A 27 -27.48 -13.59 -1.62
C ARG A 27 -26.98 -14.53 -0.53
N GLU A 28 -26.70 -15.78 -0.88
CA GLU A 28 -26.10 -16.74 0.04
C GLU A 28 -24.63 -16.39 0.27
N ILE A 29 -24.17 -16.60 1.50
CA ILE A 29 -22.75 -16.51 1.84
C ILE A 29 -22.08 -17.77 1.30
N LEU A 30 -21.19 -17.60 0.33
CA LEU A 30 -20.43 -18.67 -0.31
C LEU A 30 -19.21 -19.05 0.53
N ALA A 31 -18.54 -18.06 1.12
CA ALA A 31 -17.41 -18.24 2.01
C ALA A 31 -17.28 -17.06 2.98
N GLU A 32 -16.74 -17.33 4.15
CA GLU A 32 -16.25 -16.32 5.10
C GLU A 32 -14.72 -16.39 5.11
N VAL A 33 -14.07 -15.27 4.83
CA VAL A 33 -12.61 -15.21 4.76
C VAL A 33 -12.03 -15.19 6.16
N ASP A 34 -11.09 -16.10 6.42
CA ASP A 34 -10.41 -16.24 7.70
C ASP A 34 -9.36 -15.14 7.88
N HIS A 35 -9.73 -14.08 8.60
CA HIS A 35 -8.80 -13.04 9.03
C HIS A 35 -9.22 -12.45 10.39
N GLU A 36 -8.26 -11.81 11.05
CA GLU A 36 -8.45 -11.11 12.32
C GLU A 36 -7.67 -9.79 12.33
N GLY A 37 -8.09 -8.89 13.22
CA GLY A 37 -7.46 -7.58 13.37
C GLY A 37 -7.90 -6.60 12.31
N LYS A 38 -7.02 -5.63 12.04
CA LYS A 38 -7.32 -4.52 11.14
C LYS A 38 -7.39 -4.98 9.70
N LEU A 39 -8.39 -4.48 8.99
CA LEU A 39 -8.60 -4.72 7.58
C LEU A 39 -8.43 -3.41 6.80
N GLY A 40 -7.58 -3.45 5.78
CA GLY A 40 -7.39 -2.38 4.81
C GLY A 40 -8.03 -2.75 3.47
N GLN A 41 -7.26 -2.62 2.39
CA GLN A 41 -7.71 -2.91 1.03
C GLN A 41 -8.04 -4.41 0.85
N VAL A 42 -9.08 -4.72 0.06
CA VAL A 42 -9.40 -6.08 -0.41
C VAL A 42 -9.70 -6.03 -1.90
N THR A 43 -9.08 -6.89 -2.71
CA THR A 43 -9.24 -6.90 -4.17
C THR A 43 -9.24 -8.33 -4.75
N TRP A 44 -10.04 -8.55 -5.80
CA TRP A 44 -10.17 -9.85 -6.47
C TRP A 44 -9.07 -10.05 -7.49
N SER A 45 -8.53 -11.27 -7.56
CA SER A 45 -7.71 -11.68 -8.68
C SER A 45 -8.53 -11.63 -9.98
N PRO A 46 -7.88 -11.41 -11.14
CA PRO A 46 -8.59 -11.33 -12.42
C PRO A 46 -9.34 -12.61 -12.80
N ASP A 47 -8.89 -13.76 -12.33
CA ASP A 47 -9.55 -15.07 -12.52
C ASP A 47 -10.68 -15.35 -11.51
N GLY A 48 -10.79 -14.52 -10.46
CA GLY A 48 -11.79 -14.66 -9.41
C GLY A 48 -11.53 -15.78 -8.40
N GLU A 49 -10.38 -16.47 -8.45
CA GLU A 49 -10.06 -17.57 -7.54
C GLU A 49 -9.48 -17.11 -6.19
N LYS A 50 -8.97 -15.88 -6.14
CA LYS A 50 -8.24 -15.35 -4.98
C LYS A 50 -8.74 -13.96 -4.60
N LEU A 51 -8.66 -13.65 -3.32
CA LEU A 51 -8.66 -12.27 -2.82
C LEU A 51 -7.28 -11.93 -2.30
N ALA A 52 -6.76 -10.76 -2.67
CA ALA A 52 -5.64 -10.16 -1.97
C ALA A 52 -6.14 -9.11 -0.98
N MET A 53 -5.55 -9.10 0.21
CA MET A 53 -5.93 -8.22 1.31
C MET A 53 -4.70 -7.56 1.90
N ILE A 54 -4.81 -6.27 2.18
CA ILE A 54 -3.97 -5.60 3.17
C ILE A 54 -4.69 -5.80 4.52
N ALA A 55 -4.18 -6.71 5.34
CA ALA A 55 -4.75 -7.07 6.64
C ALA A 55 -3.65 -7.22 7.71
N ALA A 56 -4.01 -7.07 8.97
CA ALA A 56 -3.10 -7.29 10.09
C ALA A 56 -2.51 -8.72 10.06
N ALA A 57 -1.24 -8.90 10.44
CA ALA A 57 -0.71 -10.25 10.64
C ALA A 57 -1.45 -10.96 11.77
N THR A 58 -1.63 -10.24 12.89
CA THR A 58 -2.30 -10.70 14.12
C THR A 58 -3.30 -9.67 14.65
N ILE A 59 -4.18 -10.09 15.56
CA ILE A 59 -5.13 -9.19 16.26
C ILE A 59 -4.47 -7.99 16.99
N ASN A 60 -3.18 -8.09 17.34
CA ASN A 60 -2.47 -7.06 18.09
C ASN A 60 -1.81 -5.99 17.21
N ASP A 61 -1.83 -6.16 15.89
CA ASP A 61 -1.11 -5.24 15.01
C ASP A 61 -1.76 -3.84 15.04
N PRO A 62 -0.93 -2.79 15.10
CA PRO A 62 -1.41 -1.41 15.12
C PRO A 62 -2.00 -0.99 13.77
N ILE A 63 -1.68 -1.68 12.67
CA ILE A 63 -2.12 -1.39 11.30
C ILE A 63 -2.42 -2.68 10.53
N ALA A 64 -3.04 -2.55 9.35
CA ALA A 64 -3.35 -3.68 8.47
C ALA A 64 -2.21 -4.03 7.48
N GLY A 65 -1.02 -3.43 7.59
CA GLY A 65 0.01 -3.34 6.53
C GLY A 65 0.72 -4.63 6.08
N ARG A 66 0.02 -5.79 6.00
CA ARG A 66 0.54 -7.07 5.51
C ARG A 66 -0.35 -7.61 4.40
N VAL A 67 0.25 -8.34 3.46
CA VAL A 67 -0.50 -8.99 2.38
C VAL A 67 -0.94 -10.38 2.81
N LYS A 68 -2.25 -10.63 2.82
CA LYS A 68 -2.85 -11.95 2.91
C LYS A 68 -3.55 -12.31 1.60
N ILE A 69 -3.41 -13.56 1.17
CA ILE A 69 -4.14 -14.10 0.03
C ILE A 69 -5.20 -15.08 0.55
N ALA A 70 -6.45 -14.87 0.18
CA ALA A 70 -7.56 -15.76 0.51
C ALA A 70 -7.97 -16.59 -0.71
N ASP A 71 -8.20 -17.88 -0.50
CA ASP A 71 -8.89 -18.75 -1.45
C ASP A 71 -10.40 -18.45 -1.40
N THR A 72 -11.02 -18.21 -2.54
CA THR A 72 -12.41 -17.71 -2.58
C THR A 72 -13.46 -18.79 -2.37
N GLU A 73 -13.11 -20.06 -2.54
CA GLU A 73 -14.02 -21.19 -2.32
C GLU A 73 -14.05 -21.58 -0.83
N THR A 74 -12.89 -21.58 -0.20
CA THR A 74 -12.72 -22.07 1.18
C THR A 74 -12.69 -20.95 2.22
N GLY A 75 -12.30 -19.74 1.83
CA GLY A 75 -12.07 -18.61 2.73
C GLY A 75 -10.74 -18.67 3.49
N ASN A 76 -9.94 -19.72 3.32
CA ASN A 76 -8.65 -19.86 4.00
C ASN A 76 -7.66 -18.79 3.52
N THR A 77 -6.84 -18.27 4.43
CA THR A 77 -5.83 -17.25 4.11
C THR A 77 -4.40 -17.70 4.34
N SER A 78 -3.49 -17.15 3.55
CA SER A 78 -2.03 -17.27 3.75
C SER A 78 -1.41 -15.88 3.86
N LEU A 79 -0.61 -15.66 4.90
CA LEU A 79 0.22 -14.46 5.07
C LEU A 79 1.47 -14.57 4.19
N LEU A 80 1.77 -13.52 3.42
CA LEU A 80 2.98 -13.42 2.61
C LEU A 80 3.99 -12.47 3.26
N ASN A 81 5.29 -12.76 3.09
CA ASN A 81 6.41 -11.90 3.47
C ASN A 81 6.32 -11.40 4.93
N GLU A 82 6.14 -12.32 5.89
CA GLU A 82 5.97 -11.98 7.31
C GLU A 82 7.13 -11.13 7.88
N ASP A 83 8.35 -11.39 7.42
CA ASP A 83 9.58 -10.68 7.82
C ASP A 83 9.81 -9.36 7.05
N PHE A 84 8.87 -8.90 6.21
CA PHE A 84 9.02 -7.63 5.49
C PHE A 84 8.96 -6.44 6.46
N GLU A 85 10.06 -5.70 6.53
CA GLU A 85 10.24 -4.54 7.43
C GLU A 85 9.57 -3.23 6.92
N GLY A 86 8.53 -3.35 6.09
CA GLY A 86 7.71 -2.24 5.62
C GLY A 86 6.22 -2.43 5.90
N SER A 87 5.40 -1.49 5.41
CA SER A 87 3.94 -1.59 5.38
C SER A 87 3.46 -1.60 3.94
N PHE A 88 2.56 -2.51 3.59
CA PHE A 88 1.83 -2.44 2.32
C PHE A 88 0.68 -1.44 2.46
N ASP A 89 0.61 -0.48 1.55
CA ASP A 89 -0.37 0.62 1.60
C ASP A 89 -1.38 0.54 0.46
N GLN A 90 -0.98 0.01 -0.70
CA GLN A 90 -1.87 -0.28 -1.82
C GLN A 90 -1.39 -1.53 -2.58
N ILE A 91 -2.33 -2.34 -3.07
CA ILE A 91 -2.07 -3.50 -3.93
C ILE A 91 -3.03 -3.52 -5.12
N GLU A 92 -2.55 -3.93 -6.30
CA GLU A 92 -3.41 -4.18 -7.47
C GLU A 92 -2.93 -5.42 -8.21
N TRP A 93 -3.85 -6.26 -8.68
CA TRP A 93 -3.46 -7.44 -9.46
C TRP A 93 -3.00 -7.03 -10.87
N ALA A 94 -1.77 -7.41 -11.21
CA ALA A 94 -1.23 -7.31 -12.58
C ALA A 94 -1.70 -8.49 -13.44
N ASP A 95 -1.78 -9.67 -12.83
CA ASP A 95 -2.30 -10.90 -13.43
C ASP A 95 -2.86 -11.84 -12.33
N ALA A 96 -3.13 -13.10 -12.64
CA ALA A 96 -3.69 -14.08 -11.68
C ALA A 96 -2.74 -14.47 -10.53
N ASN A 97 -1.44 -14.18 -10.65
CA ASN A 97 -0.40 -14.60 -9.73
C ASN A 97 0.56 -13.47 -9.31
N THR A 98 0.39 -12.27 -9.83
CA THR A 98 1.25 -11.11 -9.55
C THR A 98 0.43 -9.92 -9.06
N LEU A 99 0.84 -9.35 -7.94
CA LEU A 99 0.38 -8.05 -7.46
C LEU A 99 1.42 -6.98 -7.80
N HIS A 100 1.00 -5.82 -8.25
CA HIS A 100 1.75 -4.59 -8.02
C HIS A 100 1.47 -4.08 -6.61
N TYR A 101 2.50 -3.56 -5.95
CA TYR A 101 2.39 -3.02 -4.60
C TYR A 101 2.92 -1.59 -4.52
N LEU A 102 2.40 -0.84 -3.56
CA LEU A 102 3.00 0.34 -2.96
C LEU A 102 3.23 0.07 -1.48
N THR A 103 4.41 0.38 -0.99
CA THR A 103 4.80 0.17 0.41
C THR A 103 5.45 1.41 1.00
N SER A 104 5.25 1.62 2.30
CA SER A 104 6.01 2.53 3.13
C SER A 104 7.19 1.79 3.78
N LYS A 105 8.40 2.32 3.62
CA LYS A 105 9.65 1.82 4.23
C LYS A 105 10.41 3.00 4.81
N GLY A 106 10.41 3.10 6.14
CA GLY A 106 10.91 4.28 6.84
C GLY A 106 10.11 5.53 6.44
N SER A 107 10.82 6.59 6.03
CA SER A 107 10.24 7.85 5.54
C SER A 107 10.01 7.87 4.03
N TRP A 108 10.17 6.73 3.35
CA TRP A 108 10.07 6.61 1.90
C TRP A 108 8.95 5.67 1.48
N SER A 109 8.55 5.81 0.22
CA SER A 109 7.70 4.86 -0.48
C SER A 109 8.51 4.00 -1.46
N GLU A 110 8.05 2.78 -1.73
CA GLU A 110 8.58 1.88 -2.76
C GLU A 110 7.42 1.26 -3.56
N PHE A 111 7.53 1.27 -4.89
CA PHE A 111 6.59 0.62 -5.80
C PHE A 111 7.26 -0.58 -6.49
N GLY A 112 6.55 -1.70 -6.58
CA GLY A 112 7.10 -2.94 -7.09
C GLY A 112 6.07 -4.00 -7.45
N SER A 113 6.52 -5.25 -7.55
CA SER A 113 5.67 -6.41 -7.76
C SER A 113 5.93 -7.53 -6.75
N LEU A 114 4.89 -8.30 -6.45
CA LEU A 114 4.90 -9.45 -5.55
C LEU A 114 4.25 -10.64 -6.25
N ASN A 115 4.98 -11.74 -6.39
CA ASN A 115 4.43 -13.01 -6.84
C ASN A 115 3.75 -13.74 -5.67
N VAL A 116 2.45 -14.00 -5.77
CA VAL A 116 1.67 -14.52 -4.65
C VAL A 116 1.90 -16.01 -4.37
N SER A 117 2.48 -16.76 -5.32
CA SER A 117 2.81 -18.17 -5.13
C SER A 117 4.20 -18.38 -4.52
N SER A 118 5.19 -17.56 -4.90
CA SER A 118 6.57 -17.69 -4.40
C SER A 118 6.88 -16.74 -3.24
N GLY A 119 6.13 -15.66 -3.07
CA GLY A 119 6.45 -14.57 -2.15
C GLY A 119 7.61 -13.69 -2.65
N GLU A 120 8.06 -13.87 -3.90
CA GLU A 120 9.15 -13.07 -4.48
C GLU A 120 8.70 -11.63 -4.72
N MET A 121 9.52 -10.68 -4.27
CA MET A 121 9.29 -9.24 -4.43
C MET A 121 10.37 -8.62 -5.31
N GLU A 122 9.96 -7.73 -6.21
CA GLU A 122 10.84 -6.91 -7.05
C GLU A 122 10.45 -5.45 -6.93
N ALA A 123 11.39 -4.60 -6.50
CA ALA A 123 11.20 -3.16 -6.44
C ALA A 123 11.50 -2.52 -7.80
N PHE A 124 10.50 -1.87 -8.40
CA PHE A 124 10.63 -1.17 -9.68
C PHE A 124 11.03 0.29 -9.49
N ILE A 125 10.40 0.96 -8.52
CA ILE A 125 10.75 2.30 -8.07
C ILE A 125 11.16 2.18 -6.60
N PRO A 126 12.48 2.04 -6.32
CA PRO A 126 12.98 1.90 -4.96
C PRO A 126 12.87 3.22 -4.17
N THR A 127 13.15 3.13 -2.87
CA THR A 127 13.19 4.31 -1.98
C THR A 127 14.23 5.35 -2.42
N GLY A 128 14.07 6.60 -1.98
CA GLY A 128 14.96 7.72 -2.31
C GLY A 128 14.53 8.57 -3.52
N GLY A 129 13.42 8.21 -4.17
CA GLY A 129 12.76 9.02 -5.21
C GLY A 129 11.60 9.87 -4.69
N PRO A 130 10.70 10.36 -5.57
CA PRO A 130 9.45 10.98 -5.16
C PRO A 130 8.64 10.06 -4.23
N ILE A 131 7.95 10.67 -3.26
CA ILE A 131 7.07 9.96 -2.32
C ILE A 131 5.75 9.69 -3.04
N ILE A 132 5.51 8.42 -3.37
CA ILE A 132 4.31 7.93 -4.03
C ILE A 132 3.24 7.68 -2.95
N SER A 133 2.08 8.32 -3.09
CA SER A 133 0.93 8.16 -2.20
C SER A 133 -0.17 7.26 -2.77
N GLY A 134 -0.11 6.97 -4.07
CA GLY A 134 -1.04 6.06 -4.72
C GLY A 134 -0.62 5.78 -6.15
N PHE A 135 -1.10 4.67 -6.69
CA PHE A 135 -0.86 4.30 -8.08
C PHE A 135 -2.13 3.78 -8.75
N ALA A 136 -2.08 3.68 -10.07
CA ALA A 136 -2.98 2.87 -10.87
C ALA A 136 -2.17 2.31 -12.04
N HIS A 137 -2.51 1.11 -12.49
CA HIS A 137 -1.89 0.54 -13.68
C HIS A 137 -2.92 0.17 -14.74
N ALA A 138 -2.48 0.20 -16.00
CA ALA A 138 -3.29 -0.16 -17.15
C ALA A 138 -2.69 -1.37 -17.87
N VAL A 139 -3.54 -2.17 -18.51
CA VAL A 139 -3.17 -3.39 -19.24
C VAL A 139 -2.15 -3.14 -20.38
N ASN A 140 -2.03 -1.89 -20.84
CA ASN A 140 -1.06 -1.49 -21.87
C ASN A 140 0.33 -1.14 -21.30
N GLY A 141 0.61 -1.46 -20.03
CA GLY A 141 1.89 -1.22 -19.36
C GLY A 141 2.07 0.22 -18.87
N VAL A 142 1.04 1.08 -18.98
CA VAL A 142 1.12 2.43 -18.42
C VAL A 142 0.80 2.38 -16.93
N HIS A 143 1.67 2.96 -16.11
CA HIS A 143 1.42 3.21 -14.70
C HIS A 143 1.29 4.72 -14.46
N VAL A 144 0.37 5.08 -13.59
CA VAL A 144 0.13 6.45 -13.16
C VAL A 144 0.29 6.51 -11.65
N PHE A 145 0.92 7.56 -11.15
CA PHE A 145 1.19 7.75 -9.73
C PHE A 145 0.75 9.13 -9.28
N GLU A 146 0.23 9.21 -8.07
CA GLU A 146 0.24 10.45 -7.29
C GLU A 146 1.54 10.46 -6.48
N ALA A 147 2.38 11.47 -6.69
CA ALA A 147 3.62 11.60 -5.94
C ALA A 147 4.00 13.05 -5.64
N HIS A 148 4.74 13.25 -4.56
CA HIS A 148 5.27 14.54 -4.13
C HIS A 148 6.75 14.41 -3.75
N SER A 149 7.41 15.54 -3.50
CA SER A 149 8.78 15.56 -2.98
C SER A 149 8.99 16.78 -2.08
N PRO A 150 10.13 16.90 -1.39
CA PRO A 150 10.44 18.11 -0.64
C PRO A 150 10.38 19.41 -1.45
N THR A 151 10.47 19.32 -2.79
CA THR A 151 10.53 20.47 -3.69
C THR A 151 9.25 20.72 -4.49
N HIS A 152 8.22 19.88 -4.36
CA HIS A 152 6.91 20.15 -4.96
C HIS A 152 5.77 19.35 -4.28
N PRO A 153 4.54 19.89 -4.24
CA PRO A 153 3.36 19.17 -3.73
C PRO A 153 2.96 17.98 -4.62
N SER A 154 1.89 17.26 -4.26
CA SER A 154 1.35 16.13 -5.02
C SER A 154 1.03 16.49 -6.48
N GLU A 155 1.54 15.66 -7.39
CA GLU A 155 1.37 15.77 -8.84
C GLU A 155 1.22 14.39 -9.45
N VAL A 156 0.75 14.36 -10.71
CA VAL A 156 0.62 13.13 -11.47
C VAL A 156 1.94 12.83 -12.17
N PHE A 157 2.40 11.60 -11.98
CA PHE A 157 3.51 11.02 -12.72
C PHE A 157 3.04 9.85 -13.56
N ILE A 158 3.69 9.62 -14.70
CA ILE A 158 3.47 8.45 -15.54
C ILE A 158 4.77 7.70 -15.77
N THR A 159 4.66 6.42 -16.03
CA THR A 159 5.77 5.62 -16.58
C THR A 159 5.24 4.44 -17.40
N LYS A 160 6.15 3.71 -18.03
CA LYS A 160 5.89 2.45 -18.72
C LYS A 160 6.78 1.35 -18.12
N ASP A 161 7.07 0.32 -18.91
CA ASP A 161 7.88 -0.85 -18.51
C ASP A 161 9.32 -0.52 -18.07
N ASP A 162 9.82 0.71 -18.30
CA ASP A 162 11.14 1.14 -17.82
C ASP A 162 11.11 1.74 -16.41
N PHE A 163 9.92 1.98 -15.86
CA PHE A 163 9.67 2.57 -14.55
C PHE A 163 10.36 3.93 -14.31
N ALA A 164 10.75 4.62 -15.39
CA ALA A 164 11.23 6.00 -15.33
C ALA A 164 10.05 6.96 -15.12
N LEU A 165 9.97 7.58 -13.95
CA LEU A 165 8.89 8.51 -13.59
C LEU A 165 9.00 9.83 -14.38
N GLU A 166 7.93 10.17 -15.12
CA GLU A 166 7.75 11.46 -15.78
C GLU A 166 6.62 12.24 -15.09
N ARG A 167 6.92 13.43 -14.55
CA ARG A 167 5.90 14.35 -14.01
C ARG A 167 5.13 14.99 -15.17
N VAL A 168 3.81 14.80 -15.21
CA VAL A 168 2.96 15.31 -16.32
C VAL A 168 2.05 16.47 -15.92
N THR A 169 2.03 16.84 -14.65
CA THR A 169 1.25 18.00 -14.15
C THR A 169 2.12 18.97 -13.35
N ASN A 170 1.77 20.26 -13.46
CA ASN A 170 2.19 21.31 -12.51
C ASN A 170 0.94 22.07 -12.08
N SER A 171 0.34 21.61 -11.00
CA SER A 171 -0.95 22.08 -10.48
C SER A 171 -0.81 23.40 -9.72
N ASN A 172 0.37 23.69 -9.19
CA ASN A 172 0.65 24.88 -8.37
C ASN A 172 1.87 25.66 -8.90
N PRO A 173 1.83 26.21 -10.13
CA PRO A 173 3.00 26.85 -10.75
C PRO A 173 3.50 28.09 -9.99
N TRP A 174 2.67 28.69 -9.14
CA TRP A 174 3.08 29.81 -8.29
C TRP A 174 4.11 29.41 -7.22
N LEU A 175 4.23 28.12 -6.90
CA LEU A 175 5.26 27.61 -5.99
C LEU A 175 6.64 27.55 -6.64
N ASP A 176 6.74 27.65 -7.97
CA ASP A 176 8.04 27.69 -8.66
C ASP A 176 8.84 28.97 -8.31
N ASP A 177 8.14 30.02 -7.85
CA ASP A 177 8.70 31.27 -7.37
C ASP A 177 8.83 31.34 -5.83
N VAL A 178 8.50 30.25 -5.12
CA VAL A 178 8.59 30.16 -3.65
C VAL A 178 9.78 29.31 -3.26
N GLU A 179 10.67 29.89 -2.46
CA GLU A 179 11.77 29.13 -1.89
C GLU A 179 11.23 28.19 -0.80
N LEU A 180 11.36 26.88 -1.03
CA LEU A 180 10.96 25.85 -0.08
C LEU A 180 12.14 25.49 0.81
N ALA A 181 11.88 25.38 2.11
CA ALA A 181 12.92 25.05 3.07
C ALA A 181 13.45 23.62 2.85
N PRO A 182 14.77 23.39 3.01
CA PRO A 182 15.34 22.08 2.78
C PRO A 182 14.83 21.08 3.83
N GLN A 183 14.73 19.82 3.41
CA GLN A 183 14.30 18.72 4.25
C GLN A 183 15.33 17.60 4.18
N GLU A 184 15.60 16.94 5.31
CA GLU A 184 16.42 15.73 5.36
C GLU A 184 15.70 14.63 6.13
N VAL A 185 15.96 13.38 5.73
CA VAL A 185 15.63 12.21 6.55
C VAL A 185 16.79 11.98 7.50
N LEU A 186 16.49 11.94 8.79
CA LEU A 186 17.45 11.60 9.83
C LEU A 186 17.08 10.28 10.49
N THR A 187 18.08 9.50 10.85
CA THR A 187 17.92 8.26 11.61
C THR A 187 18.46 8.48 13.02
N TYR A 188 17.72 8.05 14.03
CA TYR A 188 18.15 8.10 15.42
C TYR A 188 17.72 6.86 16.19
N GLU A 189 18.55 6.46 17.16
CA GLU A 189 18.25 5.35 18.07
C GLU A 189 17.34 5.84 19.21
N ALA A 190 16.18 5.21 19.37
CA ALA A 190 15.27 5.47 20.48
C ALA A 190 15.80 4.85 21.79
N ARG A 191 15.18 5.23 22.93
CA ARG A 191 15.64 4.81 24.27
C ARG A 191 15.59 3.30 24.50
N ASP A 192 14.79 2.59 23.72
CA ASP A 192 14.62 1.15 23.71
C ASP A 192 15.51 0.44 22.66
N GLY A 193 16.37 1.18 21.96
CA GLY A 193 17.30 0.65 20.96
C GLY A 193 16.73 0.52 19.55
N LEU A 194 15.48 0.94 19.31
CA LEU A 194 14.88 0.91 17.98
C LEU A 194 15.45 2.06 17.12
N GLU A 195 15.89 1.76 15.90
CA GLU A 195 16.20 2.81 14.92
C GLU A 195 14.90 3.41 14.37
N VAL A 196 14.79 4.74 14.44
CA VAL A 196 13.63 5.50 13.99
C VAL A 196 14.09 6.54 12.98
N GLU A 197 13.33 6.66 11.90
CA GLU A 197 13.50 7.74 10.94
C GLU A 197 12.53 8.89 11.23
N GLY A 198 12.97 10.12 10.91
CA GLY A 198 12.12 11.30 10.92
C GLY A 198 12.55 12.29 9.84
N VAL A 199 11.63 13.19 9.49
CA VAL A 199 11.91 14.27 8.54
C VAL A 199 12.21 15.56 9.31
N LEU A 200 13.41 16.11 9.15
CA LEU A 200 13.79 17.42 9.63
C LEU A 200 13.58 18.45 8.53
N ILE A 201 12.81 19.49 8.83
CA ILE A 201 12.62 20.65 7.96
C ILE A 201 13.41 21.81 8.58
N TYR A 202 14.35 22.35 7.82
CA TYR A 202 15.18 23.47 8.29
C TYR A 202 14.42 24.81 8.21
N PRO A 203 14.86 25.84 8.94
CA PRO A 203 14.56 27.22 8.57
C PRO A 203 15.08 27.53 7.16
N LEU A 204 14.41 28.43 6.44
CA LEU A 204 14.77 28.78 5.06
C LEU A 204 16.22 29.25 4.92
N ASP A 205 16.65 30.14 5.83
CA ASP A 205 18.00 30.75 5.83
C ASP A 205 19.00 30.01 6.73
N TYR A 206 18.86 28.70 6.93
CA TYR A 206 19.78 27.93 7.76
C TYR A 206 21.19 27.90 7.15
N GLN A 207 22.20 28.25 7.95
CA GLN A 207 23.63 28.24 7.61
C GLN A 207 24.43 27.40 8.58
#